data_AF-A0AAV5U4Z8-F1
#
_entry.id   AF-A0AAV5U4Z8-F1
#
_cell.length_a   1.000
_cell.length_b   1.000
_cell.length_c   1.000
_cell.angle_alpha   90.00
_cell.angle_beta   90.00
_cell.angle_gamma   90.00
#
_symmetry.space_group_name_H-M   'P 1'
#
loop_
_entity.id
_entity.type
_entity.pdbx_description
1 polymer ?
#
loop_
_entity_poly.entity_id
_entity_poly.type
_entity_poly.pdbx_seq_one_letter_code
_entity_poly.pdbx_strand_id
1 'polypeptide(L)'
;ASDTPICGNGIVETGEECDCGYDEKECEEAGDKCCGPAHFSDGLGCKLKKGAFCSPSQGGCCNEDCYLKGYGEECAEETDCALSSKCTGWSYVCPSPQMRNENEPCE
;
A
#
# COMPACT_ATOMS: atom_id res chain seq x y z
N ALA A 1 -0.80 -22.22 10.86
CA ALA A 1 0.51 -21.73 10.40
C ALA A 1 1.08 -20.87 11.52
N SER A 2 2.40 -20.85 11.73
CA SER A 2 2.99 -19.75 12.50
C SER A 2 3.00 -18.56 11.55
N ASP A 3 1.99 -17.67 11.64
CA ASP A 3 2.03 -16.36 10.97
C ASP A 3 3.05 -15.51 11.72
N THR A 4 4.31 -15.83 11.50
CA THR A 4 5.42 -15.00 11.95
C THR A 4 5.57 -13.91 10.89
N PRO A 5 5.44 -12.62 11.26
CA PRO A 5 5.64 -11.51 10.33
C PRO A 5 6.95 -11.62 9.56
N ILE A 6 6.91 -11.39 8.24
CA ILE A 6 8.07 -11.49 7.35
C ILE A 6 8.28 -10.16 6.63
N CYS A 7 9.28 -9.42 7.10
CA CYS A 7 9.73 -8.22 6.41
C CYS A 7 10.40 -8.59 5.08
N GLY A 8 9.84 -8.08 3.98
CA GLY A 8 10.31 -8.27 2.60
C GLY A 8 9.38 -9.11 1.71
N ASN A 9 8.18 -9.45 2.18
CA ASN A 9 7.20 -10.21 1.40
C ASN A 9 6.17 -9.32 0.68
N GLY A 10 6.24 -8.00 0.89
CA GLY A 10 5.34 -7.01 0.30
C GLY A 10 4.00 -6.87 1.00
N ILE A 11 3.85 -7.44 2.21
CA ILE A 11 2.64 -7.39 3.02
C ILE A 11 2.99 -6.71 4.34
N VAL A 12 2.30 -5.62 4.66
CA VAL A 12 2.53 -4.94 5.94
C VAL A 12 1.95 -5.77 7.09
N GLU A 13 2.83 -6.31 7.93
CA GLU A 13 2.47 -7.14 9.06
C GLU A 13 2.73 -6.47 10.43
N THR A 14 2.45 -7.17 11.52
CA THR A 14 2.60 -6.61 12.87
C THR A 14 4.07 -6.31 13.18
N GLY A 15 4.38 -5.04 13.43
CA GLY A 15 5.73 -4.57 13.75
C GLY A 15 6.43 -3.86 12.59
N GLU A 16 5.83 -3.89 11.40
CA GLU A 16 6.28 -3.19 10.20
C GLU A 16 5.45 -1.93 9.98
N GLU A 17 6.09 -0.89 9.45
CA GLU A 17 5.36 0.31 9.04
C GLU A 17 4.95 0.22 7.56
N CYS A 18 5.76 -0.47 6.75
CA CYS A 18 5.61 -0.66 5.32
C CYS A 18 6.41 -1.90 4.90
N ASP A 19 6.14 -2.46 3.72
CA ASP A 19 6.96 -3.52 3.14
C ASP A 19 6.96 -3.40 1.61
N CYS A 20 8.11 -3.02 1.04
CA CYS A 20 8.30 -2.88 -0.40
C CYS A 20 9.03 -4.07 -1.04
N GLY A 21 9.50 -5.03 -0.25
CA GLY A 21 10.33 -6.15 -0.72
C GLY A 21 11.67 -6.29 0.00
N TYR A 22 12.45 -7.27 -0.45
CA TYR A 22 13.65 -7.72 0.24
C TYR A 22 14.84 -6.76 0.11
N ASP A 23 15.06 -6.21 -1.09
CA ASP A 23 16.16 -5.33 -1.42
C ASP A 23 15.70 -4.05 -2.17
N GLU A 24 16.63 -3.14 -2.43
CA GLU A 24 16.31 -1.86 -3.10
C GLU A 24 15.72 -2.06 -4.50
N LYS A 25 16.11 -3.12 -5.22
CA LYS A 25 15.64 -3.38 -6.58
C LYS A 25 14.17 -3.80 -6.58
N GLU A 26 13.78 -4.68 -5.64
CA GLU A 26 12.37 -5.08 -5.50
C GLU A 26 11.49 -3.87 -5.12
N CYS A 27 11.98 -3.01 -4.22
CA CYS A 27 11.27 -1.79 -3.85
C CYS A 27 11.13 -0.80 -5.02
N GLU A 28 12.16 -0.68 -5.87
CA GLU A 28 12.09 0.12 -7.10
C GLU A 28 11.09 -0.46 -8.11
N GLU A 29 11.08 -1.79 -8.30
CA GLU A 29 10.12 -2.49 -9.17
C GLU A 29 8.68 -2.35 -8.67
N ALA A 30 8.49 -2.29 -7.35
CA ALA A 30 7.21 -2.00 -6.70
C ALA A 30 6.81 -0.52 -6.76
N GLY A 31 7.69 0.38 -7.20
CA GLY A 31 7.46 1.84 -7.21
C GLY A 31 7.45 2.47 -5.82
N ASP A 32 8.04 1.83 -4.82
CA ASP A 32 8.03 2.27 -3.43
C ASP A 32 9.42 2.75 -2.97
N LYS A 33 9.71 4.02 -3.28
CA LYS A 33 10.90 4.69 -2.73
C LYS A 33 10.73 5.10 -1.27
N CYS A 34 9.54 4.95 -0.70
CA CYS A 34 9.14 5.46 0.61
C CYS A 34 9.50 4.51 1.74
N CYS A 35 9.47 3.21 1.45
CA CYS A 35 9.80 2.16 2.40
C CYS A 35 11.29 1.77 2.32
N GLY A 36 11.85 1.40 3.47
CA GLY A 36 13.16 0.74 3.56
C GLY A 36 13.03 -0.76 3.27
N PRO A 37 13.87 -1.34 2.40
CA PRO A 37 13.84 -2.77 2.08
C PRO A 37 14.13 -3.64 3.31
N ALA A 38 13.80 -4.92 3.27
CA ALA A 38 14.00 -5.80 4.42
C ALA A 38 15.46 -5.87 4.91
N HIS A 39 16.41 -5.95 3.98
CA HIS A 39 17.83 -6.01 4.30
C HIS A 39 18.47 -4.62 4.46
N PHE A 40 17.70 -3.59 4.83
CA PHE A 40 18.23 -2.25 5.05
C PHE A 40 19.17 -2.25 6.27
N SER A 41 20.39 -1.73 6.07
CA SER A 41 21.38 -1.60 7.14
C SER A 41 20.80 -0.77 8.29
N ASP A 42 21.17 -1.13 9.53
CA ASP A 42 20.77 -0.45 10.78
C ASP A 42 19.41 -0.85 11.39
N GLY A 43 18.80 -1.96 10.97
CA GLY A 43 17.57 -2.48 11.60
C GLY A 43 16.34 -1.61 11.31
N LEU A 44 16.41 -0.85 10.21
CA LEU A 44 15.36 0.02 9.70
C LEU A 44 14.61 -0.61 8.52
N GLY A 45 14.75 -1.93 8.31
CA GLY A 45 13.98 -2.64 7.30
C GLY A 45 12.49 -2.63 7.62
N CYS A 46 11.67 -2.52 6.57
CA CYS A 46 10.21 -2.42 6.65
C CYS A 46 9.71 -1.25 7.51
N LYS A 47 10.47 -0.15 7.46
CA LYS A 47 10.11 1.13 8.07
C LYS A 47 10.10 2.24 7.04
N LEU A 48 9.32 3.28 7.31
CA LEU A 48 9.30 4.45 6.44
C LEU A 48 10.66 5.14 6.46
N LYS A 49 11.16 5.49 5.26
CA LYS A 49 12.35 6.32 5.12
C LYS A 49 12.10 7.70 5.70
N LYS A 50 13.17 8.36 6.15
CA LYS A 50 13.09 9.70 6.74
C LYS A 50 12.40 10.69 5.80
N GLY A 51 11.28 11.25 6.25
CA GLY A 51 10.50 12.24 5.51
C GLY A 51 9.35 11.67 4.68
N ALA A 52 9.23 10.35 4.56
CA ALA A 52 8.04 9.72 4.00
C ALA A 52 6.86 9.85 4.99
N PHE A 53 5.70 10.27 4.49
CA PHE A 53 4.47 10.33 5.29
C PHE A 53 3.69 9.01 5.23
N CYS A 54 3.81 8.30 4.10
CA CYS A 54 3.24 6.98 3.89
C CYS A 54 4.10 6.19 2.90
N SER A 55 3.74 4.93 2.67
CA SER A 55 4.26 4.08 1.60
C SER A 55 3.10 3.45 0.79
N PRO A 56 3.25 3.26 -0.53
CA PRO A 56 2.30 2.51 -1.36
C PRO A 56 1.91 1.13 -0.80
N SER A 57 2.83 0.43 -0.14
CA SER A 57 2.55 -0.87 0.52
C SER A 57 1.52 -0.78 1.66
N GLN A 58 1.36 0.40 2.26
CA GLN A 58 0.35 0.62 3.31
C GLN A 58 -1.06 0.78 2.72
N GLY A 59 -1.18 1.18 1.45
CA GLY A 59 -2.46 1.32 0.77
C GLY A 59 -2.42 2.22 -0.47
N GLY A 60 -3.42 2.01 -1.34
CA GLY A 60 -3.51 2.67 -2.65
C GLY A 60 -3.74 4.20 -2.64
N CYS A 61 -3.88 4.82 -1.46
CA CYS A 61 -3.96 6.28 -1.30
C CYS A 61 -2.64 6.92 -0.86
N CYS A 62 -1.53 6.19 -0.84
CA CYS A 62 -0.20 6.80 -0.87
C CYS A 62 0.27 6.97 -2.32
N ASN A 63 0.90 8.09 -2.64
CA ASN A 63 1.54 8.30 -3.94
C ASN A 63 3.03 7.88 -3.90
N GLU A 64 3.64 7.78 -5.07
CA GLU A 64 5.05 7.40 -5.20
C GLU A 64 5.99 8.40 -4.51
N ASP A 65 5.58 9.67 -4.37
CA ASP A 65 6.32 10.71 -3.66
C ASP A 65 6.19 10.66 -2.13
N CYS A 66 5.58 9.60 -1.59
CA CYS A 66 5.46 9.32 -0.16
C CYS A 66 4.51 10.27 0.58
N TYR A 67 3.53 10.82 -0.12
CA TYR A 67 2.46 11.66 0.42
C TYR A 67 1.09 11.04 0.17
N LEU A 68 0.10 11.47 0.94
CA LEU A 68 -1.28 11.10 0.69
C LEU A 68 -1.74 11.67 -0.65
N LYS A 69 -2.42 10.83 -1.43
CA LYS A 69 -3.24 11.27 -2.56
C LYS A 69 -4.33 12.21 -2.07
N GLY A 70 -4.70 13.19 -2.89
CA GLY A 70 -5.73 14.17 -2.60
C GLY A 70 -7.13 13.57 -2.50
N TYR A 71 -8.05 14.36 -1.94
CA TYR A 71 -9.46 13.99 -1.88
C TYR A 71 -10.03 13.77 -3.29
N GLY A 72 -10.69 12.64 -3.52
CA GLY A 72 -11.35 12.31 -4.78
C GLY A 72 -10.44 11.67 -5.85
N GLU A 73 -9.14 11.53 -5.58
CA GLU A 73 -8.24 10.75 -6.43
C GLU A 73 -8.60 9.27 -6.38
N GLU A 74 -8.55 8.59 -7.52
CA GLU A 74 -8.91 7.18 -7.61
C GLU A 74 -7.81 6.28 -7.03
N CYS A 75 -8.23 5.26 -6.28
CA CYS A 75 -7.34 4.29 -5.65
C CYS A 75 -7.73 2.83 -5.87
N ALA A 76 -8.96 2.59 -6.32
CA ALA A 76 -9.39 1.30 -6.85
C ALA A 76 -10.24 1.56 -8.09
N GLU A 77 -9.88 0.90 -9.18
CA GLU A 77 -10.61 0.96 -10.43
C GLU A 77 -12.01 0.36 -10.28
N GLU A 78 -12.92 0.78 -11.15
CA GLU A 78 -14.21 0.14 -11.27
C GLU A 78 -14.07 -1.28 -11.84
N THR A 79 -14.88 -2.20 -11.33
CA THR A 79 -14.97 -3.58 -11.78
C THR A 79 -16.43 -3.94 -12.05
N ASP A 80 -16.67 -5.10 -12.65
CA ASP A 80 -18.05 -5.58 -12.86
C ASP A 80 -18.80 -5.81 -11.54
N CYS A 81 -18.08 -6.00 -10.43
CA CYS A 81 -18.65 -6.21 -9.09
C CYS A 81 -18.78 -4.94 -8.25
N ALA A 82 -17.99 -3.91 -8.52
CA ALA A 82 -17.80 -2.81 -7.59
C ALA A 82 -17.49 -1.50 -8.31
N LEU A 83 -18.07 -0.41 -7.83
CA LEU A 83 -17.77 0.94 -8.30
C LEU A 83 -16.32 1.31 -7.97
N SER A 84 -15.77 2.30 -8.66
CA SER A 84 -14.45 2.81 -8.29
C SER A 84 -14.44 3.40 -6.88
N SER A 85 -13.27 3.34 -6.23
CA SER A 85 -13.05 3.94 -4.91
C SER A 85 -12.06 5.07 -4.96
N LYS A 86 -12.29 6.08 -4.13
CA LYS A 86 -11.54 7.33 -4.13
C LYS A 86 -10.97 7.63 -2.75
N CYS A 87 -9.80 8.22 -2.75
CA CYS A 87 -9.09 8.65 -1.56
C CYS A 87 -9.85 9.73 -0.81
N THR A 88 -9.77 9.65 0.51
CA THR A 88 -10.33 10.66 1.41
C THR A 88 -9.45 11.91 1.51
N GLY A 89 -8.17 11.83 1.13
CA GLY A 89 -7.23 12.95 1.26
C GLY A 89 -6.53 13.04 2.62
N TRP A 90 -6.90 12.21 3.60
CA TRP A 90 -6.29 12.19 4.93
C TRP A 90 -5.90 10.79 5.41
N SER A 91 -6.00 9.78 4.54
CA SER A 91 -5.59 8.40 4.81
C SER A 91 -4.91 7.79 3.58
N TYR A 92 -3.90 6.94 3.82
CA TYR A 92 -3.26 6.12 2.78
C TYR A 92 -4.08 4.87 2.44
N VAL A 93 -5.05 4.51 3.28
CA VAL A 93 -5.95 3.38 3.05
C VAL A 93 -6.99 3.78 2.00
N CYS A 94 -7.06 3.00 0.92
CA CYS A 94 -8.15 3.12 -0.04
C CYS A 94 -9.45 2.61 0.60
N PRO A 95 -10.54 3.40 0.64
CA PRO A 95 -11.82 2.93 1.13
C PRO A 95 -12.31 1.71 0.35
N SER A 96 -13.02 0.78 0.99
CA SER A 96 -13.62 -0.34 0.28
C SER A 96 -14.61 0.16 -0.78
N PRO A 97 -14.48 -0.28 -2.05
CA PRO A 97 -15.38 0.14 -3.11
C PRO A 97 -16.81 -0.32 -2.80
N GLN A 98 -17.78 0.48 -3.20
CA GLN A 98 -19.18 0.10 -3.07
C GLN A 98 -19.50 -1.00 -4.08
N MET A 99 -20.08 -2.10 -3.61
CA MET A 99 -20.52 -3.17 -4.50
C MET A 99 -21.62 -2.66 -5.43
N ARG A 100 -21.59 -3.12 -6.68
CA ARG A 100 -22.71 -3.00 -7.61
C ARG A 100 -23.88 -3.83 -7.09
N ASN A 101 -25.09 -3.52 -7.55
CA ASN A 101 -26.34 -4.10 -7.01
C ASN A 101 -26.28 -5.64 -6.95
N GLU A 102 -26.82 -6.23 -5.88
CA GLU A 102 -26.78 -7.69 -5.57
C GLU A 102 -27.34 -8.62 -6.67
N ASN A 103 -27.98 -8.09 -7.71
CA ASN A 103 -28.64 -8.84 -8.79
C ASN A 103 -27.88 -8.85 -10.12
N GLU A 104 -26.71 -8.20 -10.22
CA GLU A 104 -25.83 -8.35 -11.38
C GLU A 104 -24.71 -9.36 -11.07
N PRO A 105 -24.58 -10.43 -11.87
CA PRO A 105 -23.46 -11.36 -11.71
C PRO A 105 -22.14 -10.67 -12.07
N CYS A 106 -21.16 -10.83 -11.20
CA CYS A 106 -19.76 -10.59 -11.50
C CYS A 106 -19.26 -11.62 -12.51
N GLU A 107 -18.55 -11.20 -13.56
CA GLU A 107 -17.85 -12.10 -14.49
C GLU A 107 -16.33 -12.14 -14.22
#